data_AF-A0A4Q3UNS1-F1
#
_entry.id   AF-A0A4Q3UNS1-F1
#
_cell.length_a   1.000
_cell.length_b   1.000
_cell.length_c   1.000
_cell.angle_alpha   90.00
_cell.angle_beta   90.00
_cell.angle_gamma   90.00
#
_symmetry.space_group_name_H-M   'P 1'
#
loop_
_entity.id
_entity.type
_entity.pdbx_description
1 polymer ?
#
loop_
_entity_poly.entity_id
_entity_poly.type
_entity_poly.pdbx_seq_one_letter_code
_entity_poly.pdbx_strand_id
1 'polypeptide(L)' 'MSHQILLYYTYAHVADPAYEVERQRELCRCLGLKGRIIIAEEGINGTVEGKVEDTETYIRACATDPLFK' A
#
# COMPACT_ATOMS: atom_id res chain seq x y z
N MET A 1 15.53 11.49 9.61
CA MET A 1 14.19 11.29 10.23
C MET A 1 13.98 9.81 10.41
N SER A 2 13.37 9.36 11.53
CA SER A 2 13.17 7.93 11.79
C SER A 2 11.88 7.36 11.20
N HIS A 3 10.92 8.22 10.83
CA HIS A 3 9.63 7.86 10.24
C HIS A 3 9.35 8.71 9.00
N GLN A 4 8.53 8.18 8.09
CA GLN A 4 8.03 8.89 6.92
C GLN A 4 6.57 8.52 6.62
N ILE A 5 5.93 9.38 5.82
CA ILE A 5 4.58 9.19 5.30
C ILE A 5 4.68 8.95 3.81
N LEU A 6 4.06 7.88 3.33
CA LEU A 6 3.84 7.60 1.92
C LEU A 6 2.44 8.07 1.55
N LEU A 7 2.33 8.77 0.42
CA LEU A 7 1.07 9.16 -0.21
C LEU A 7 1.14 8.75 -1.67
N TYR A 8 0.19 7.95 -2.13
CA TYR A 8 0.20 7.40 -3.48
C TYR A 8 -1.22 7.14 -4.01
N TYR A 9 -1.33 7.08 -5.33
CA TYR A 9 -2.53 6.58 -6.01
C TYR A 9 -2.13 5.88 -7.31
N THR A 10 -3.00 5.02 -7.80
CA THR A 10 -2.86 4.33 -9.08
C THR A 10 -4.25 4.07 -9.65
N TYR A 11 -4.42 4.35 -10.94
CA TYR A 11 -5.60 3.95 -11.70
C TYR A 11 -5.28 2.65 -12.42
N ALA A 12 -5.81 1.56 -11.90
CA ALA A 12 -5.59 0.22 -12.43
C ALA A 12 -6.83 -0.61 -12.13
N HIS A 13 -7.22 -1.48 -13.06
CA HIS A 13 -8.34 -2.36 -12.82
C HIS A 13 -7.99 -3.37 -11.73
N VAL A 14 -8.68 -3.29 -10.59
CA VAL A 14 -8.54 -4.23 -9.48
C VAL A 14 -9.61 -5.30 -9.61
N ALA A 15 -9.21 -6.51 -10.01
CA ALA A 15 -10.15 -7.61 -10.31
C ALA A 15 -10.93 -8.08 -9.07
N ASP A 16 -10.31 -8.06 -7.89
CA ASP A 16 -10.94 -8.40 -6.62
C ASP A 16 -10.52 -7.39 -5.54
N PRO A 17 -11.29 -6.29 -5.37
CA PRO A 17 -10.98 -5.28 -4.36
C PRO A 17 -11.00 -5.82 -2.93
N ALA A 18 -11.84 -6.82 -2.63
CA ALA A 18 -11.95 -7.38 -1.28
C ALA A 18 -10.68 -8.17 -0.91
N TYR A 19 -10.18 -8.98 -1.85
CA TYR A 19 -8.90 -9.65 -1.69
C TYR A 19 -7.75 -8.66 -1.50
N GLU A 20 -7.69 -7.60 -2.32
CA GLU A 20 -6.61 -6.63 -2.27
C GLU A 20 -6.61 -5.81 -0.96
N VAL A 21 -7.80 -5.54 -0.38
CA VAL A 21 -7.93 -4.96 0.96
C VAL A 21 -7.27 -5.83 2.02
N GLU A 22 -7.54 -7.15 2.03
CA GLU A 22 -6.94 -8.06 3.02
C GLU A 22 -5.43 -8.20 2.80
N ARG A 23 -4.98 -8.25 1.54
CA ARG A 23 -3.56 -8.31 1.20
C ARG A 23 -2.80 -7.06 1.69
N GLN A 24 -3.31 -5.86 1.41
CA GLN A 24 -2.69 -4.61 1.85
C GLN A 24 -2.72 -4.49 3.37
N ARG A 25 -3.83 -4.89 4.02
CA ARG A 25 -3.95 -4.88 5.48
C ARG A 25 -2.90 -5.79 6.13
N GLU A 26 -2.71 -7.00 5.62
CA GLU A 26 -1.70 -7.93 6.15
C GLU A 26 -0.29 -7.39 5.94
N LEU A 27 0.02 -6.86 4.75
CA LEU A 27 1.33 -6.26 4.46
C LEU A 27 1.64 -5.10 5.41
N CYS A 28 0.71 -4.16 5.60
CA CYS A 28 0.87 -3.07 6.55
C CYS A 28 1.03 -3.59 7.99
N ARG A 29 0.27 -4.62 8.39
CA ARG A 29 0.37 -5.23 9.73
C ARG A 29 1.73 -5.86 9.97
N CYS A 30 2.27 -6.61 9.01
CA CYS A 30 3.59 -7.23 9.09
C CYS A 30 4.72 -6.19 9.22
N LEU A 31 4.58 -5.06 8.54
CA LEU A 31 5.57 -3.97 8.53
C LEU A 31 5.33 -2.92 9.61
N GLY A 32 4.33 -3.09 10.48
CA GLY A 32 4.00 -2.12 11.53
C GLY A 32 3.54 -0.76 11.01
N LEU A 33 3.05 -0.69 9.77
CA LEU A 33 2.57 0.55 9.15
C LEU A 33 1.16 0.89 9.62
N LYS A 34 0.88 2.19 9.72
CA LYS A 34 -0.45 2.73 10.04
C LYS A 34 -0.92 3.65 8.94
N GLY A 35 -2.22 3.76 8.74
CA GLY A 35 -2.78 4.67 7.74
C GLY A 35 -4.10 4.21 7.18
N ARG A 36 -4.38 4.64 5.95
CA ARG A 36 -5.61 4.33 5.22
C ARG A 36 -5.29 4.05 3.76
N ILE A 37 -5.85 2.97 3.24
CA ILE A 37 -5.81 2.62 1.82
C ILE A 37 -7.25 2.42 1.37
N ILE A 38 -7.65 3.13 0.34
CA ILE A 38 -8.95 3.03 -0.33
C ILE A 38 -8.71 2.23 -1.62
N ILE A 39 -9.50 1.18 -1.80
CA ILE A 39 -9.35 0.23 -2.91
C ILE A 39 -10.71 0.06 -3.54
N ALA A 40 -10.77 0.27 -4.85
CA ALA A 40 -11.96 0.12 -5.68
C ALA A 40 -11.58 -0.57 -6.99
N GLU A 41 -12.56 -0.99 -7.78
CA GLU A 41 -12.32 -1.62 -9.09
C GLU A 41 -11.51 -0.73 -10.05
N GLU A 42 -11.59 0.60 -9.87
CA GLU A 42 -10.88 1.60 -10.68
C GLU A 42 -9.44 1.87 -10.23
N GLY A 43 -9.04 1.43 -9.04
CA GLY A 43 -7.69 1.66 -8.55
C GLY A 43 -7.54 1.72 -7.04
N ILE A 44 -6.40 2.27 -6.62
CA ILE A 44 -5.95 2.32 -5.23
C ILE A 44 -5.50 3.74 -4.89
N ASN A 45 -5.87 4.23 -3.71
CA ASN A 45 -5.39 5.47 -3.13
C ASN A 45 -4.99 5.23 -1.67
N GLY A 46 -3.72 5.46 -1.34
CA GLY A 46 -3.19 5.12 -0.02
C GLY A 46 -2.34 6.21 0.61
N THR A 47 -2.51 6.31 1.92
CA THR A 47 -1.64 7.07 2.83
C THR A 47 -1.22 6.16 3.97
N VAL A 48 0.08 5.88 4.10
CA VAL A 48 0.62 5.06 5.20
C VAL A 48 1.85 5.71 5.81
N GLU A 49 2.06 5.50 7.11
CA GLU A 49 3.22 5.98 7.85
C GLU A 49 3.92 4.84 8.59
N GLY A 50 5.23 5.00 8.81
CA GLY A 50 6.03 4.06 9.56
C GLY A 50 7.50 4.45 9.54
N LYS A 51 8.38 3.55 10.02
CA LYS A 51 9.82 3.78 9.93
C LYS A 51 10.27 3.80 8.47
N VAL A 52 11.38 4.48 8.21
CA VAL A 52 11.96 4.53 6.86
C VAL A 52 12.23 3.12 6.32
N GLU A 53 12.83 2.22 7.11
CA GLU A 53 13.11 0.84 6.70
C GLU A 53 11.86 0.03 6.31
N ASP A 54 10.77 0.18 7.07
CA ASP A 54 9.51 -0.53 6.86
C ASP A 54 8.76 0.01 5.64
N THR A 55 8.73 1.34 5.49
CA THR A 55 8.12 2.01 4.34
C THR A 55 8.88 1.75 3.03
N GLU A 56 10.22 1.70 3.06
CA GLU A 56 11.02 1.28 1.90
C GLU A 56 10.76 -0.19 1.51
N THR A 57 10.51 -1.05 2.50
CA THR A 57 10.12 -2.44 2.24
C THR A 57 8.74 -2.53 1.61
N TYR A 58 7.80 -1.72 2.07
CA TYR A 58 6.47 -1.57 1.46
C TYR A 58 6.55 -1.09 0.01
N ILE A 59 7.34 -0.05 -0.28
CA ILE A 59 7.54 0.45 -1.65
C ILE A 59 8.07 -0.66 -2.56
N ARG A 60 9.07 -1.43 -2.13
CA ARG A 60 9.61 -2.54 -2.94
C ARG A 60 8.55 -3.62 -3.22
N ALA A 61 7.73 -3.95 -2.23
CA ALA A 61 6.65 -4.93 -2.42
C ALA A 61 5.64 -4.43 -3.46
N CYS A 62 5.21 -3.17 -3.36
CA CYS A 62 4.28 -2.56 -4.32
C CYS A 62 4.91 -2.40 -5.72
N ALA A 63 6.18 -2.02 -5.85
CA ALA A 63 6.84 -1.82 -7.14
C ALA A 63 6.91 -3.10 -8.01
N THR A 64 6.81 -4.29 -7.40
CA THR A 64 6.76 -5.56 -8.13
C THR A 64 5.35 -5.96 -8.59
N ASP A 65 4.33 -5.22 -8.16
CA ASP A 65 2.93 -5.51 -8.39
C ASP A 65 2.39 -4.70 -9.59
N PRO A 66 1.79 -5.35 -10.61
CA PRO A 66 1.17 -4.66 -11.73
C PRO A 66 0.17 -3.57 -11.38
N LEU A 67 -0.46 -3.63 -10.20
CA LEU A 67 -1.41 -2.62 -9.75
C LEU A 67 -0.75 -1.27 -9.44
N PHE A 68 0.55 -1.22 -9.18
CA PHE A 68 1.28 -0.03 -8.72
C PHE A 68 2.35 0.45 -9.71
N LYS A 69 2.15 0.21 -11.01
CA LYS A 69 3.04 0.66 -12.08
C LYS A 69 2.86 2.12 -12.46
#